data_AF-A0A1I8NEX4-F1
#
_entry.id   AF-A0A1I8NEX4-F1
#
_cell.length_a   1.000
_cell.length_b   1.000
_cell.length_c   1.000
_cell.angle_alpha   90.00
_cell.angle_beta   90.00
_cell.angle_gamma   90.00
#
_symmetry.space_group_name_H-M   'P 1'
#
loop_
_entity.id
_entity.type
_entity.pdbx_description
1 polymer ?
#
loop_
_entity_poly.entity_id
_entity_poly.type
_entity_poly.pdbx_seq_one_letter_code
_entity_poly.pdbx_strand_id
1 'polypeptide(L)'
;MTNLQRWLMYLIMFLIPYFLLLSSAIKTPGLQALLVPLQVLPYVLVLMFGFYAAGTVLYRTFTFNDCPAAAAELQKEIEEARKDLITKGFKFRD
;
A
#
# COMPACT_ATOMS: atom_id res chain seq x y z
N MET A 1 2.10 -23.92 -11.22
CA MET A 1 2.14 -23.24 -9.90
C MET A 1 2.24 -21.75 -10.16
N THR A 2 1.18 -20.99 -9.89
CA THR A 2 1.23 -19.53 -10.02
C THR A 2 1.99 -18.92 -8.84
N ASN A 3 2.57 -17.73 -9.01
CA ASN A 3 3.26 -17.04 -7.91
C ASN A 3 2.36 -16.86 -6.68
N LEU A 4 1.05 -16.64 -6.88
CA LEU A 4 0.04 -16.54 -5.83
C LEU A 4 -0.05 -17.84 -5.01
N GLN A 5 -0.15 -19.00 -5.65
CA GLN A 5 -0.21 -20.29 -4.97
C GLN A 5 1.02 -20.53 -4.10
N ARG A 6 2.21 -20.15 -4.59
CA ARG A 6 3.46 -20.28 -3.84
C ARG A 6 3.46 -19.45 -2.56
N TRP A 7 3.05 -18.18 -2.65
CA TRP A 7 2.94 -17.31 -1.48
C TRP A 7 1.87 -17.77 -0.49
N LEU A 8 0.73 -18.24 -0.99
CA LEU A 8 -0.34 -18.79 -0.16
C LEU A 8 0.14 -20.00 0.65
N MET A 9 0.92 -20.90 0.04
CA MET A 9 1.49 -22.06 0.76
C MET A 9 2.42 -21.63 1.89
N TYR A 10 3.32 -20.67 1.66
CA TYR A 10 4.22 -20.17 2.72
C TYR A 10 3.45 -19.52 3.87
N LEU A 11 2.40 -18.76 3.54
CA LEU A 11 1.54 -18.13 4.54
C LEU A 11 0.81 -19.17 5.39
N ILE A 12 0.23 -20.20 4.78
CA ILE A 12 -0.46 -21.27 5.50
C ILE A 12 0.50 -22.06 6.38
N MET A 13 1.70 -22.38 5.88
CA MET A 13 2.74 -23.10 6.62
C MET A 13 3.15 -22.35 7.90
N PHE A 14 3.11 -21.01 7.88
CA PHE A 14 3.38 -20.17 9.04
C PHE A 14 2.15 -20.00 9.96
N LEU A 15 0.97 -19.79 9.39
CA LEU A 15 -0.25 -19.52 10.17
C LEU A 15 -0.73 -20.74 10.97
N ILE A 16 -0.61 -21.96 10.44
CA ILE A 16 -1.06 -23.18 11.13
C ILE A 16 -0.41 -23.33 12.52
N PRO A 17 0.94 -23.37 12.65
CA PRO A 17 1.57 -23.49 13.97
C PRO A 17 1.30 -22.26 14.85
N TYR A 18 1.20 -21.07 14.26
CA TYR A 18 0.90 -19.84 15.00
C TYR A 18 -0.50 -19.89 15.66
N PHE A 19 -1.54 -20.30 14.93
CA PHE A 19 -2.89 -20.44 15.50
C PHE A 19 -3.00 -21.59 16.51
N LEU A 20 -2.24 -22.67 16.32
CA LEU A 20 -2.14 -23.76 17.31
C LEU A 20 -1.50 -23.31 18.63
N LEU A 21 -0.50 -22.43 18.56
CA LEU A 21 0.11 -21.82 19.73
C LEU A 21 -0.86 -20.86 20.43
N LEU A 22 -1.62 -20.06 19.66
CA LEU A 22 -2.62 -19.12 20.19
C LEU A 22 -3.79 -19.83 20.89
N SER A 23 -4.27 -20.96 20.35
CA SER A 23 -5.38 -21.73 20.94
C SER A 23 -5.03 -22.43 22.25
N SER A 24 -3.81 -22.26 22.76
CA SER A 24 -3.34 -22.84 24.04
C SER A 24 -3.51 -24.37 24.10
N ALA A 25 -3.46 -25.05 22.96
CA ALA A 25 -3.60 -26.51 22.86
C ALA A 25 -2.46 -27.25 23.59
N ILE A 26 -1.32 -26.58 23.81
CA ILE A 26 -0.13 -27.13 24.48
C ILE A 26 0.12 -26.31 25.75
N LYS A 27 -0.20 -26.87 26.92
CA LYS A 27 0.04 -26.24 28.23
C LYS A 27 1.42 -26.65 28.76
N THR A 28 2.45 -25.87 28.46
CA THR A 28 3.77 -25.99 29.09
C THR A 28 4.06 -24.76 29.96
N PRO A 29 4.70 -24.92 31.14
CA PRO A 29 4.88 -23.82 32.09
C PRO A 29 5.72 -22.66 31.55
N GLY A 30 6.64 -22.90 30.61
CA GLY A 30 7.42 -21.85 29.95
C GLY A 30 6.67 -21.06 28.87
N LEU A 31 5.62 -21.63 28.28
CA LEU A 31 4.88 -21.00 27.18
C LEU A 31 3.83 -19.99 27.68
N GLN A 32 3.41 -20.10 28.94
CA GLN A 32 2.42 -19.19 29.53
C GLN A 32 2.88 -17.72 29.55
N ALA A 33 4.18 -17.50 29.77
CA ALA A 33 4.77 -16.15 29.69
C ALA A 33 4.80 -15.59 28.26
N LEU A 34 4.85 -16.47 27.25
CA LEU A 34 4.95 -16.08 25.83
C LEU A 34 3.58 -15.91 25.16
N LEU A 35 2.49 -16.42 25.76
CA LEU A 35 1.14 -16.31 25.20
C LEU A 35 0.68 -14.85 25.04
N VAL A 36 0.93 -14.01 26.04
CA VAL A 36 0.57 -12.58 26.00
C VAL A 36 1.27 -11.84 24.86
N PRO A 37 2.60 -11.88 24.70
CA PRO A 37 3.26 -11.21 23.58
C PRO A 37 2.89 -11.83 22.21
N LEU A 38 2.65 -13.14 22.12
CA LEU A 38 2.16 -13.79 20.90
C LEU A 38 0.80 -13.23 20.46
N GLN A 39 -0.12 -13.00 21.40
CA GLN A 39 -1.45 -12.43 21.09
C GLN A 39 -1.37 -10.95 20.66
N VAL A 40 -0.40 -10.20 21.17
CA VAL A 40 -0.23 -8.76 20.87
C VAL A 40 0.56 -8.52 19.58
N LEU A 41 1.43 -9.47 19.18
CA LEU A 41 2.24 -9.45 17.96
C LEU A 41 1.49 -9.00 16.69
N PRO A 42 0.30 -9.54 16.32
CA PRO A 42 -0.37 -9.18 15.08
C PRO A 42 -0.83 -7.71 15.09
N TYR A 43 -1.28 -7.20 16.24
CA TYR A 43 -1.68 -5.81 16.38
C TYR A 43 -0.48 -4.86 16.22
N VAL A 44 0.66 -5.22 16.82
CA VAL A 44 1.91 -4.45 16.70
C VAL A 44 2.39 -4.43 15.24
N LEU A 45 2.33 -5.56 14.54
CA LEU A 45 2.70 -5.64 13.13
C LEU A 45 1.81 -4.74 12.25
N VAL A 46 0.49 -4.78 12.46
CA VAL A 46 -0.45 -3.93 11.71
C VAL A 46 -0.21 -2.45 11.99
N LEU A 47 0.02 -2.07 13.25
CA LEU A 47 0.32 -0.68 13.61
C LEU A 47 1.63 -0.20 12.97
N MET A 48 2.71 -0.98 13.08
CA MET A 48 4.01 -0.65 12.47
C MET A 48 3.90 -0.51 10.95
N PHE A 49 3.19 -1.44 10.30
CA PHE A 49 2.93 -1.37 8.87
C PHE A 49 2.11 -0.12 8.50
N GLY A 50 1.09 0.21 9.28
CA GLY A 50 0.27 1.41 9.10
C GLY A 50 1.09 2.69 9.19
N PHE A 51 1.94 2.84 10.22
CA PHE A 51 2.83 4.00 10.36
C PHE A 51 3.84 4.09 9.21
N TYR A 52 4.42 2.97 8.80
CA TYR A 52 5.34 2.94 7.66
C TYR A 52 4.65 3.34 6.34
N ALA A 53 3.45 2.82 6.08
CA ALA A 53 2.67 3.16 4.90
C ALA A 53 2.27 4.64 4.89
N ALA A 54 1.76 5.15 6.01
CA ALA A 54 1.41 6.56 6.16
C ALA A 54 2.63 7.48 5.97
N GLY A 55 3.75 7.15 6.60
CA GLY A 55 5.01 7.88 6.43
C GLY A 55 5.50 7.86 4.99
N THR A 56 5.41 6.73 4.31
CA THR A 56 5.80 6.60 2.89
C THR A 56 4.92 7.45 1.98
N VAL A 57 3.60 7.45 2.20
CA VAL A 57 2.66 8.27 1.42
C VAL A 57 2.95 9.74 1.67
N LEU A 58 3.00 10.18 2.93
CA LEU A 58 3.30 11.57 3.27
C LEU A 58 4.62 12.03 2.68
N TYR A 59 5.69 11.25 2.85
CA TYR A 59 7.01 11.59 2.32
C TYR A 59 7.00 11.74 0.80
N ARG A 60 6.33 10.82 0.08
CA ARG A 60 6.24 10.88 -1.38
C ARG A 60 5.36 12.03 -1.87
N THR A 61 4.29 12.35 -1.16
CA THR A 61 3.43 13.50 -1.48
C THR A 61 4.16 14.81 -1.22
N PHE A 62 4.86 14.97 -0.10
CA PHE A 62 5.64 16.17 0.20
C PHE A 62 6.87 16.34 -0.70
N THR A 63 7.48 15.23 -1.15
CA THR A 63 8.65 15.24 -2.04
C THR A 63 8.25 15.31 -3.51
N PHE A 64 6.95 15.34 -3.83
CA PHE A 64 6.50 15.61 -5.19
C PHE A 64 6.81 17.07 -5.49
N ASN A 65 8.00 17.31 -6.08
CA ASN A 65 8.43 18.63 -6.45
C ASN A 65 7.48 19.15 -7.52
N ASP A 66 6.64 20.11 -7.16
CA ASP A 66 5.80 20.81 -8.13
C ASP A 66 6.72 21.31 -9.24
N CYS A 67 6.47 20.85 -10.46
CA CYS A 67 7.17 21.30 -11.65
C CYS A 67 6.26 22.31 -12.38
N PRO A 68 6.25 23.59 -11.95
CA PRO A 68 5.39 24.60 -12.55
C PRO A 68 5.70 24.81 -14.03
N ALA A 69 6.95 24.56 -14.45
CA ALA A 69 7.36 24.62 -15.84
C ALA A 69 6.66 23.56 -16.70
N ALA A 70 6.62 22.30 -16.26
CA ALA A 70 5.93 21.23 -16.99
C ALA A 70 4.41 21.46 -17.04
N ALA A 71 3.82 22.00 -15.97
CA ALA A 71 2.41 22.38 -15.96
C ALA A 71 2.11 23.52 -16.97
N ALA A 72 3.00 24.51 -17.07
CA ALA A 72 2.87 25.62 -18.01
C ALA A 72 3.08 25.20 -19.47
N GLU A 73 4.02 24.28 -19.73
CA GLU A 73 4.24 23.69 -21.06
C GLU A 73 3.01 22.88 -21.50
N LEU A 74 2.48 22.03 -20.63
CA LEU A 74 1.28 21.24 -20.91
C LEU A 74 0.05 22.13 -21.19
N GLN A 75 -0.11 23.25 -20.46
CA GLN A 75 -1.18 24.23 -20.72
C GLN A 75 -1.06 24.84 -22.12
N LYS A 76 0.15 25.19 -22.57
CA LYS A 76 0.37 25.73 -23.93
C LYS A 76 0.01 24.71 -25.00
N GLU A 77 0.43 23.45 -24.84
CA GLU A 77 0.08 22.37 -25.77
C GLU A 77 -1.45 22.18 -25.87
N ILE A 78 -2.17 22.29 -24.76
CA ILE A 78 -3.64 22.24 -24.73
C ILE A 78 -4.26 23.41 -25.50
N GLU A 79 -3.74 24.63 -25.34
CA GLU A 79 -4.22 25.79 -26.09
C GLU A 79 -3.98 25.67 -27.59
N GLU A 80 -2.80 25.19 -27.99
CA GLU A 80 -2.45 24.96 -29.40
C GLU A 80 -3.33 23.87 -30.02
N ALA A 81 -3.51 22.75 -29.31
CA ALA A 81 -4.40 21.67 -29.75
C ALA A 81 -5.85 22.13 -29.85
N ARG A 82 -6.34 22.97 -28.91
CA ARG A 82 -7.67 23.58 -29.02
C ARG A 82 -7.80 24.46 -30.24
N LYS A 83 -6.80 25.31 -30.54
CA LYS A 83 -6.81 26.16 -31.75
C LYS A 83 -6.87 25.31 -33.02
N ASP A 84 -6.07 24.26 -33.12
CA ASP A 84 -6.07 23.34 -34.27
C ASP A 84 -7.39 22.56 -34.41
N LEU A 85 -8.05 22.22 -33.29
CA LEU A 85 -9.37 21.59 -33.34
C LEU A 85 -10.48 22.57 -33.73
N ILE A 86 -10.37 23.85 -33.34
CA ILE A 86 -11.30 24.91 -33.76
C ILE A 86 -11.15 25.18 -35.26
N THR A 87 -9.93 25.24 -35.80
CA THR A 87 -9.72 25.40 -37.26
C THR A 87 -10.27 24.22 -38.04
N LYS A 88 -10.28 23.02 -37.44
CA LYS A 88 -10.93 21.81 -37.98
C LYS A 88 -12.46 21.78 -37.78
N GLY A 89 -13.06 22.80 -37.18
CA GLY A 89 -14.51 22.97 -37.05
C GLY A 89 -15.13 22.38 -35.77
N PHE A 90 -14.32 21.94 -34.81
CA PHE A 90 -14.82 21.47 -33.51
C PHE A 90 -15.18 22.65 -32.60
N LYS A 91 -16.33 22.56 -31.92
CA LYS A 91 -16.75 23.53 -30.89
C LYS A 91 -16.57 22.91 -29.51
N PHE A 92 -15.76 23.55 -28.67
CA PHE A 92 -15.64 23.19 -27.26
C PHE A 92 -16.78 23.85 -26.48
N ARG A 93 -17.35 23.10 -25.52
CA ARG A 93 -18.29 23.65 -24.54
C ARG A 93 -17.48 24.04 -23.30
N ASP A 94 -17.69 25.26 -22.82
CA ASP A 94 -17.09 25.77 -21.58
C ASP A 94 -17.53 24.95 -20.36
#